data_AF-A0A9D4LNW7-F1
#
_entry.id   AF-A0A9D4LNW7-F1
#
_cell.length_a   1.000
_cell.length_b   1.000
_cell.length_c   1.000
_cell.angle_alpha   90.00
_cell.angle_beta   90.00
_cell.angle_gamma   90.00
#
_symmetry.space_group_name_H-M   'P 1'
#
loop_
_entity.id
_entity.type
_entity.pdbx_description
1 polymer ?
#
loop_
_entity_poly.entity_id
_entity_poly.type
_entity_poly.pdbx_seq_one_letter_code
_entity_poly.pdbx_strand_id
1 'polypeptide(L)'
;MNLQLIRIYLIVILATFNSFMYVTSAAQTTSGPTCADPPVIANGTYTPAAGPYTDGASVSYLCDTGWEPDGVSGLPLNCTSGAWDGTPPNCK
;
A
#
# COMPACT_ATOMS: atom_id res chain seq x y z
N MET A 1 47.43 7.27 27.93
CA MET A 1 46.55 6.38 27.16
C MET A 1 45.90 5.40 28.12
N ASN A 2 44.65 5.64 28.50
CA ASN A 2 44.04 5.01 29.66
C ASN A 2 43.29 3.73 29.24
N LEU A 3 43.65 2.58 29.83
CA LEU A 3 43.10 1.28 29.45
C LEU A 3 41.58 1.21 29.67
N GLN A 4 41.06 1.99 30.63
CA GLN A 4 39.62 2.16 30.87
C GLN A 4 38.92 2.92 29.73
N LEU A 5 39.57 3.96 29.17
CA LEU A 5 39.05 4.69 28.01
C LEU A 5 38.94 3.79 26.77
N ILE A 6 39.95 2.93 26.54
CA ILE A 6 39.97 2.01 25.39
C ILE A 6 38.82 0.99 25.51
N ARG A 7 38.59 0.45 26.71
CA ARG A 7 37.49 -0.48 26.99
C ARG A 7 36.12 0.15 26.74
N ILE A 8 35.91 1.38 27.22
CA ILE A 8 34.67 2.13 26.99
C ILE A 8 34.44 2.34 25.49
N TYR A 9 35.49 2.72 24.75
CA TYR A 9 35.41 2.95 23.31
C TYR A 9 35.01 1.68 22.53
N LEU A 10 35.58 0.52 22.89
CA LEU A 10 35.22 -0.77 22.28
C LEU A 10 33.78 -1.20 22.57
N ILE A 11 33.26 -0.96 23.79
CA ILE A 11 31.86 -1.25 24.14
C ILE A 11 30.91 -0.37 23.35
N VAL A 12 31.22 0.92 23.21
CA VAL A 12 30.42 1.87 22.42
C VAL A 12 30.38 1.45 20.94
N ILE A 13 31.52 1.05 20.36
CA ILE A 13 31.60 0.52 18.99
C ILE A 13 30.73 -0.74 18.86
N LEU A 14 30.84 -1.73 19.73
CA LEU A 14 30.02 -2.94 19.63
C LEU A 14 28.51 -2.65 19.80
N ALA A 15 28.15 -1.68 20.64
CA ALA A 15 26.76 -1.27 20.84
C ALA A 15 26.19 -0.50 19.63
N THR A 16 26.95 0.40 19.01
CA THR A 16 26.49 1.14 17.82
C THR A 16 26.42 0.26 16.58
N PHE A 17 27.31 -0.73 16.45
CA PHE A 17 27.24 -1.73 15.39
C PHE A 17 26.03 -2.68 15.58
N ASN A 18 25.70 -3.10 16.80
CA ASN A 18 24.48 -3.86 17.08
C ASN A 18 23.21 -3.04 16.80
N SER A 19 23.19 -1.75 17.17
CA SER A 19 22.10 -0.81 16.83
C SER A 19 21.91 -0.61 15.32
N PHE A 20 22.99 -0.70 14.53
CA PHE A 20 22.93 -0.61 13.07
C PHE A 20 22.44 -1.92 12.41
N MET A 21 22.61 -3.05 13.10
CA MET A 21 22.20 -4.38 12.64
C MET A 21 20.80 -4.80 13.11
N TYR A 22 20.19 -4.15 14.11
CA TYR A 22 18.76 -4.35 14.45
C TYR A 22 17.80 -3.85 13.36
N VAL A 23 18.31 -3.23 12.30
CA VAL A 23 17.57 -3.11 11.04
C VAL A 23 17.60 -4.47 10.32
N THR A 24 17.09 -5.52 10.98
CA THR A 24 16.98 -6.86 10.42
C THR A 24 15.72 -6.95 9.57
N SER A 25 15.90 -7.00 8.25
CA SER A 25 15.05 -7.73 7.28
C SER A 25 13.53 -7.62 7.41
N ALA A 26 12.99 -6.42 7.26
CA ALA A 26 12.18 -6.21 6.07
C ALA A 26 13.03 -5.33 5.17
N ALA A 27 13.16 -5.65 3.88
CA ALA A 27 13.17 -4.54 2.94
C ALA A 27 11.90 -3.77 3.29
N GLN A 28 12.01 -2.65 4.02
CA GLN A 28 10.92 -1.71 4.07
C GLN A 28 10.96 -1.06 2.70
N THR A 29 10.52 -1.82 1.71
CA THR A 29 9.98 -1.29 0.48
C THR A 29 8.99 -0.27 1.01
N THR A 30 9.31 1.02 0.91
CA THR A 30 8.39 2.10 1.22
C THR A 30 7.28 2.15 0.17
N SER A 31 6.86 0.99 -0.35
CA SER A 31 5.55 0.75 -0.89
C SER A 31 4.68 0.48 0.32
N GLY A 32 3.83 1.43 0.70
CA GLY A 32 2.76 1.18 1.64
C GLY A 32 1.92 -0.04 1.23
N PRO A 33 0.98 -0.48 2.09
CA PRO A 33 0.12 -1.59 1.74
C PRO A 33 -0.56 -1.29 0.40
N THR A 34 -0.45 -2.22 -0.54
CA THR A 34 -0.97 -2.10 -1.91
C THR A 34 -2.22 -2.95 -2.01
N CYS A 35 -3.26 -2.42 -2.63
CA CYS A 35 -4.45 -3.18 -2.93
C CYS A 35 -4.22 -4.09 -4.13
N ALA A 36 -4.90 -5.24 -4.11
CA ALA A 36 -5.01 -6.11 -5.27
C ALA A 36 -5.74 -5.39 -6.41
N ASP A 37 -5.60 -5.92 -7.62
CA ASP A 37 -6.30 -5.39 -8.78
C ASP A 37 -7.82 -5.32 -8.53
N PRO A 38 -8.49 -4.22 -8.94
CA PRO A 38 -9.91 -4.07 -8.75
C PRO A 38 -10.69 -5.15 -9.52
N PRO A 39 -11.80 -5.66 -8.94
CA PRO A 39 -12.65 -6.62 -9.63
C PRO A 39 -13.23 -6.04 -10.92
N VAL A 40 -13.18 -6.82 -12.00
CA VAL A 40 -13.78 -6.46 -13.29
C VAL A 40 -15.31 -6.62 -13.19
N ILE A 41 -16.05 -5.64 -13.69
CA ILE A 41 -17.52 -5.65 -13.75
C ILE A 41 -18.00 -5.95 -15.18
N ALA A 42 -19.21 -6.50 -15.30
CA ALA A 42 -19.85 -6.66 -16.61
C ALA A 42 -20.42 -5.32 -17.07
N ASN A 43 -20.30 -5.02 -18.37
CA ASN A 43 -20.82 -3.80 -18.98
C ASN A 43 -20.34 -2.50 -18.30
N GLY A 44 -19.10 -2.51 -17.84
CA GLY A 44 -18.46 -1.34 -17.27
C GLY A 44 -16.95 -1.49 -17.20
N THR A 45 -16.30 -0.36 -16.96
CA THR A 45 -14.85 -0.22 -16.89
C THR A 45 -14.46 0.55 -15.63
N TYR A 46 -13.19 0.50 -15.25
CA TYR A 46 -12.67 1.29 -14.14
C TYR A 46 -11.39 2.03 -14.52
N THR A 47 -11.18 3.19 -13.91
CA THR A 47 -9.99 4.01 -14.11
C THR A 47 -9.39 4.39 -12.75
N PRO A 48 -8.07 4.23 -12.55
CA PRO A 48 -7.07 3.68 -13.48
C PRO A 48 -7.15 2.15 -13.64
N ALA A 49 -6.97 1.68 -14.88
CA ALA A 49 -7.11 0.26 -15.27
C ALA A 49 -5.91 -0.63 -14.90
N ALA A 50 -4.80 -0.02 -14.47
CA ALA A 50 -3.60 -0.75 -14.06
C ALA A 50 -3.01 -0.12 -12.81
N GLY A 51 -2.51 -0.99 -11.92
CA GLY A 51 -1.77 -0.61 -10.72
C GLY A 51 -0.33 -0.15 -11.00
N PRO A 52 0.43 0.17 -9.94
CA PRO A 52 0.19 -0.22 -8.55
C PRO A 52 -0.84 0.66 -7.82
N TYR A 53 -1.76 0.01 -7.10
CA TYR A 53 -2.74 0.67 -6.23
C TYR A 53 -2.20 0.78 -4.80
N THR A 54 -1.40 1.81 -4.54
CA THR A 54 -0.89 2.07 -3.18
C THR A 54 -1.99 2.57 -2.26
N ASP A 55 -1.76 2.50 -0.95
CA ASP A 55 -2.61 3.17 0.04
C ASP A 55 -2.95 4.62 -0.37
N GLY A 56 -4.24 4.96 -0.32
CA GLY A 56 -4.80 6.22 -0.82
C GLY A 56 -5.12 6.26 -2.32
N ALA A 57 -4.80 5.23 -3.10
CA ALA A 57 -5.20 5.16 -4.51
C ALA A 57 -6.72 5.01 -4.64
N SER A 58 -7.32 5.64 -5.64
CA SER A 58 -8.76 5.58 -5.90
C SER A 58 -9.04 5.05 -7.29
N VAL A 59 -10.03 4.17 -7.43
CA VAL A 59 -10.53 3.67 -8.71
C VAL A 59 -11.99 4.06 -8.90
N SER A 60 -12.29 4.69 -10.03
CA SER A 60 -13.65 5.08 -10.40
C SER A 60 -14.19 4.09 -11.40
N TYR A 61 -15.35 3.50 -11.09
CA TYR A 61 -16.09 2.64 -12.01
C TYR A 61 -17.03 3.46 -12.88
N LEU A 62 -17.17 3.05 -14.13
CA LEU A 62 -18.02 3.66 -15.13
C LEU A 62 -18.76 2.56 -15.89
N CYS A 63 -20.08 2.65 -15.96
CA CYS A 63 -20.87 1.75 -16.81
C CYS A 63 -20.73 2.12 -18.29
N ASP A 64 -20.76 1.10 -19.14
CA ASP A 64 -20.69 1.26 -20.60
C ASP A 64 -21.93 1.99 -21.13
N THR A 65 -21.85 2.47 -22.37
CA THR A 65 -22.96 3.23 -22.98
C THR A 65 -24.24 2.38 -23.03
N GLY A 66 -25.31 2.90 -22.41
CA GLY A 66 -26.61 2.23 -22.35
C GLY A 66 -26.86 1.42 -21.06
N TRP A 67 -25.92 1.45 -20.12
CA TRP A 67 -26.02 0.80 -18.81
C TRP A 67 -25.99 1.82 -17.68
N GLU A 68 -26.72 1.54 -16.61
CA GLU A 68 -26.85 2.45 -15.46
C GLU A 68 -26.37 1.76 -14.16
N PRO A 69 -25.62 2.47 -13.30
CA PRO A 69 -25.18 1.90 -12.02
C PRO A 69 -26.37 1.70 -11.07
N ASP A 70 -26.36 0.59 -10.34
CA ASP A 70 -27.37 0.29 -9.33
C ASP A 70 -27.24 1.14 -8.03
N GLY A 71 -27.74 2.38 -8.06
CA GLY A 71 -27.86 3.20 -6.84
C GLY A 71 -26.57 3.94 -6.47
N VAL A 72 -26.05 3.78 -5.24
CA VAL A 72 -24.84 4.50 -4.74
C VAL A 72 -23.53 4.05 -5.41
N SER A 73 -23.64 3.19 -6.41
CA SER A 73 -22.60 2.42 -7.04
C SER A 73 -21.89 3.23 -8.16
N GLY A 74 -21.59 4.50 -7.85
CA GLY A 74 -20.78 5.40 -8.69
C GLY A 74 -19.69 6.13 -7.90
N LEU A 75 -19.52 5.77 -6.63
CA LEU A 75 -18.45 6.31 -5.80
C LEU A 75 -17.13 5.62 -6.12
N PRO A 76 -16.01 6.35 -6.12
CA PRO A 76 -14.70 5.76 -6.27
C PRO A 76 -14.39 4.83 -5.09
N LEU A 77 -13.80 3.67 -5.35
CA LEU A 77 -13.25 2.81 -4.31
C LEU A 77 -11.85 3.30 -3.96
N ASN A 78 -11.56 3.43 -2.68
CA ASN A 78 -10.27 3.87 -2.18
C ASN A 78 -9.52 2.68 -1.57
N CYS A 79 -8.27 2.54 -1.97
CA CYS A 79 -7.35 1.61 -1.36
C CYS A 79 -6.95 2.13 0.01
N THR A 80 -7.32 1.41 1.06
CA THR A 80 -6.97 1.75 2.45
C THR A 80 -6.38 0.53 3.14
N SER A 81 -5.16 0.65 3.65
CA SER A 81 -4.44 -0.43 4.33
C SER A 81 -4.34 -1.73 3.53
N GLY A 82 -4.31 -1.64 2.19
CA GLY A 82 -4.22 -2.79 1.28
C GLY A 82 -5.56 -3.47 0.97
N ALA A 83 -6.68 -2.87 1.37
CA ALA A 83 -8.02 -3.32 1.01
C ALA A 83 -8.84 -2.20 0.36
N TRP A 84 -9.73 -2.55 -0.56
CA TRP A 84 -10.70 -1.62 -1.12
C TRP A 84 -11.81 -1.35 -0.09
N ASP A 85 -12.17 -0.07 0.08
CA ASP A 85 -13.15 0.42 1.06
C ASP A 85 -14.61 0.08 0.72
N GLY A 86 -14.88 -0.57 -0.41
CA GLY A 86 -16.22 -0.89 -0.87
C GLY A 86 -16.28 -2.00 -1.91
N THR A 87 -17.44 -2.14 -2.53
CA THR A 87 -17.71 -3.14 -3.58
C THR A 87 -17.97 -2.46 -4.92
N PRO A 88 -17.57 -3.09 -6.03
CA PRO A 88 -17.80 -2.54 -7.35
C PRO A 88 -19.30 -2.49 -7.69
N PRO A 89 -19.71 -1.58 -8.58
CA PRO A 89 -21.11 -1.43 -8.94
C PRO A 89 -21.62 -2.48 -9.90
N ASN A 90 -22.94 -2.68 -9.91
CA ASN A 90 -23.57 -3.48 -10.96
C ASN A 90 -24.17 -2.56 -12.03
N CYS A 91 -23.76 -2.75 -13.28
CA CYS A 91 -24.29 -2.05 -14.44
C CYS A 91 -25.47 -2.86 -15.00
N LYS A 92 -26.67 -2.27 -15.00
CA LYS A 92 -27.91 -2.90 -15.47
C LYS A 92 -28.65 -2.09 -16.53
#